data_AF-A0A1L7D276-F1
#
_entry.id   AF-A0A1L7D276-F1
#
_cell.length_a   1.000
_cell.length_b   1.000
_cell.length_c   1.000
_cell.angle_alpha   90.00
_cell.angle_beta   90.00
_cell.angle_gamma   90.00
#
_symmetry.space_group_name_H-M   'P 1'
#
loop_
_entity.id
_entity.type
_entity.pdbx_description
1 polymer ?
#
loop_
_entity_poly.entity_id
_entity_poly.type
_entity_poly.pdbx_seq_one_letter_code
_entity_poly.pdbx_strand_id
1 'polypeptide(L)'
;MKKFREWPGNFKFAVVCGAAAVLAGVFLLCIGQSGMDYAMAGVAIAGGLVVVLGAPAWGLNDHEETARRKRARQARAELRRR
;
A
#
# COMPACT_ATOMS: atom_id res chain seq x y z
N MET A 1 -16.57 2.57 -5.59
CA MET A 1 -15.11 2.30 -5.43
C MET A 1 -14.44 2.55 -6.77
N LYS A 2 -13.34 3.35 -6.82
CA LYS A 2 -12.57 3.55 -8.06
C LYS A 2 -11.99 2.23 -8.55
N LYS A 3 -11.89 2.05 -9.88
CA LYS A 3 -11.26 0.86 -10.46
C LYS A 3 -9.76 0.85 -10.13
N PHE A 4 -9.19 -0.32 -9.85
CA PHE A 4 -7.76 -0.49 -9.51
C PHE A 4 -6.81 0.21 -10.51
N ARG A 5 -7.19 0.26 -11.79
CA ARG A 5 -6.43 0.95 -12.86
C ARG A 5 -6.26 2.46 -12.63
N GLU A 6 -7.14 3.09 -11.87
CA GLU A 6 -7.12 4.53 -11.56
C GLU A 6 -6.30 4.86 -10.31
N TRP A 7 -5.81 3.86 -9.59
CA TRP A 7 -5.04 4.09 -8.38
C TRP A 7 -3.67 4.68 -8.69
N PRO A 8 -3.13 5.53 -7.80
CA PRO A 8 -1.75 6.01 -7.92
C PRO A 8 -0.75 4.84 -7.90
N GLY A 9 0.39 5.01 -8.59
CA GLY A 9 1.33 3.92 -8.87
C GLY A 9 1.94 3.28 -7.62
N ASN A 10 2.23 4.08 -6.59
CA ASN A 10 2.68 3.63 -5.27
C ASN A 10 1.67 2.69 -4.59
N PHE A 11 0.36 2.94 -4.69
CA PHE A 11 -0.64 2.05 -4.10
C PHE A 11 -0.78 0.73 -4.84
N LYS A 12 -0.69 0.76 -6.18
CA LYS A 12 -0.66 -0.47 -6.98
C LYS A 12 0.55 -1.32 -6.62
N PHE A 13 1.72 -0.69 -6.50
CA PHE A 13 2.95 -1.36 -6.06
C PHE A 13 2.79 -1.96 -4.67
N ALA A 14 2.23 -1.22 -3.71
CA ALA A 14 1.96 -1.72 -2.37
C ALA A 14 1.06 -2.97 -2.39
N VAL A 15 -0.03 -2.96 -3.16
CA VAL A 15 -0.91 -4.13 -3.31
C VAL A 15 -0.18 -5.34 -3.90
N VAL A 16 0.65 -5.14 -4.91
CA VAL A 16 1.44 -6.23 -5.52
C VAL A 16 2.44 -6.80 -4.51
N CYS A 17 3.16 -5.95 -3.78
CA CYS A 17 4.07 -6.40 -2.73
C CYS A 17 3.35 -7.12 -1.60
N GLY A 18 2.18 -6.63 -1.18
CA GLY A 18 1.35 -7.28 -0.18
C GLY A 18 0.87 -8.67 -0.64
N ALA A 19 0.40 -8.79 -1.88
CA ALA A 19 0.02 -10.07 -2.45
C ALA A 19 1.20 -11.05 -2.56
N ALA A 20 2.38 -10.57 -2.98
CA ALA A 20 3.59 -11.36 -3.04
C ALA A 20 4.03 -11.86 -1.65
N ALA A 21 3.90 -11.03 -0.61
CA ALA A 21 4.19 -11.41 0.77
C ALA A 21 3.23 -12.52 1.27
N VAL A 22 1.95 -12.43 0.94
CA VAL A 22 0.98 -13.51 1.26
C VAL A 22 1.38 -14.80 0.56
N LEU A 23 1.69 -14.76 -0.74
CA LEU A 23 2.11 -15.94 -1.49
C LEU A 23 3.40 -16.55 -0.94
N ALA A 24 4.37 -15.72 -0.57
CA ALA A 24 5.61 -16.17 0.05
C ALA A 24 5.36 -16.85 1.40
N GLY A 25 4.48 -16.28 2.23
CA GLY A 25 4.11 -16.89 3.50
C GLY A 25 3.35 -18.22 3.34
N VAL A 26 2.40 -18.29 2.39
CA VAL A 26 1.71 -19.56 2.06
C VAL A 26 2.69 -20.60 1.57
N PHE A 27 3.63 -20.22 0.69
CA PHE A 27 4.68 -21.12 0.23
C PHE A 27 5.53 -21.63 1.40
N LEU A 28 5.91 -20.76 2.33
CA LEU A 28 6.64 -21.14 3.54
C LEU A 28 5.84 -22.11 4.43
N LEU A 29 4.51 -21.98 4.52
CA LEU A 29 3.67 -22.97 5.22
C LEU A 29 3.73 -24.36 4.56
N CYS A 30 3.91 -24.43 3.25
CA CYS A 30 3.96 -25.69 2.51
C CYS A 30 5.32 -26.40 2.62
N ILE A 31 6.42 -25.65 2.71
CA ILE A 31 7.78 -26.21 2.68
C ILE A 31 8.53 -26.12 4.02
N GLY A 32 8.03 -25.30 4.95
CA GLY A 32 8.68 -25.04 6.23
C GLY A 32 8.75 -26.30 7.10
N GLN A 33 9.83 -26.44 7.85
CA GLN A 33 10.06 -27.61 8.69
C GLN A 33 10.32 -27.26 10.15
N SER A 34 10.48 -25.97 10.46
CA SER A 34 10.75 -25.48 11.80
C SER A 34 9.64 -24.57 12.31
N GLY A 35 9.53 -24.44 13.64
CA GLY A 35 8.64 -23.48 14.29
C GLY A 35 8.88 -22.03 13.84
N MET A 36 10.13 -21.69 13.52
CA MET A 36 10.50 -20.37 13.03
C MET A 36 9.95 -20.11 11.62
N ASP A 37 9.93 -21.12 10.75
CA ASP A 37 9.35 -20.99 9.41
C ASP A 37 7.85 -20.68 9.50
N TYR A 38 7.11 -21.41 10.33
CA TYR A 38 5.68 -21.16 10.51
C TYR A 38 5.40 -19.79 11.12
N ALA A 39 6.25 -19.30 12.02
CA ALA A 39 6.15 -17.95 12.56
C ALA A 39 6.38 -16.88 11.48
N MET A 40 7.43 -17.04 10.66
CA MET A 40 7.70 -16.12 9.54
C MET A 40 6.58 -16.15 8.50
N ALA A 41 6.03 -17.33 8.23
CA ALA A 41 4.88 -17.50 7.35
C ALA A 41 3.66 -16.70 7.84
N GLY A 42 3.35 -16.82 9.13
CA GLY A 42 2.27 -16.06 9.76
C GLY A 42 2.47 -14.55 9.65
N VAL A 43 3.68 -14.06 9.90
CA VAL A 43 4.02 -12.64 9.78
C VAL A 43 3.89 -12.16 8.33
N ALA A 44 4.40 -12.91 7.37
CA ALA A 44 4.33 -12.56 5.95
C ALA A 44 2.89 -12.50 5.44
N ILE A 45 2.04 -13.47 5.83
CA ILE A 45 0.62 -13.50 5.47
C ILE A 45 -0.11 -12.33 6.12
N ALA A 46 0.03 -12.15 7.44
CA ALA A 46 -0.67 -11.08 8.17
C ALA A 46 -0.25 -9.69 7.65
N GLY A 47 1.05 -9.44 7.52
CA GLY A 47 1.57 -8.18 7.00
C GLY A 47 1.13 -7.92 5.55
N GLY A 48 1.17 -8.94 4.70
CA GLY A 48 0.70 -8.84 3.32
C GLY A 48 -0.79 -8.52 3.23
N LEU A 49 -1.63 -9.16 4.04
CA LEU A 49 -3.07 -8.89 4.10
C LEU A 49 -3.36 -7.47 4.60
N VAL A 50 -2.65 -6.98 5.62
CA VAL A 50 -2.80 -5.60 6.09
C VAL A 50 -2.54 -4.60 4.96
N VAL A 51 -1.52 -4.83 4.14
CA VAL A 51 -1.21 -3.96 3.00
C VAL A 51 -2.28 -4.07 1.92
N VAL A 52 -2.69 -5.29 1.53
CA VAL A 52 -3.69 -5.49 0.47
C VAL A 52 -5.04 -4.90 0.85
N LEU A 53 -5.48 -5.09 2.10
CA LEU A 53 -6.77 -4.62 2.60
C LEU A 53 -6.73 -3.13 3.00
N GLY A 54 -5.57 -2.62 3.43
CA GLY A 54 -5.38 -1.22 3.86
C GLY A 54 -5.08 -0.25 2.71
N ALA A 55 -4.47 -0.71 1.62
CA ALA A 55 -4.15 0.12 0.45
C ALA A 55 -5.33 0.90 -0.15
N PRO A 56 -6.57 0.37 -0.25
CA PRO A 56 -7.71 1.16 -0.71
C PRO A 56 -7.98 2.39 0.17
N ALA A 57 -7.85 2.26 1.50
CA ALA A 57 -8.06 3.35 2.43
C ALA A 57 -6.94 4.41 2.33
N TRP A 58 -5.69 3.97 2.19
CA TRP A 58 -4.57 4.88 2.01
C TRP A 58 -4.63 5.64 0.67
N GLY A 59 -5.08 4.98 -0.40
CA GLY A 59 -5.22 5.58 -1.73
C GLY A 59 -6.31 6.66 -1.83
N LEU A 60 -7.35 6.59 -1.00
CA LEU A 60 -8.35 7.64 -0.89
C LEU A 60 -7.78 8.90 -0.22
N ASN A 61 -6.93 8.73 0.80
CA ASN A 61 -6.36 9.82 1.57
C ASN A 61 -5.30 10.62 0.78
N ASP A 62 -4.48 9.95 -0.02
CA ASP A 62 -3.41 10.59 -0.81
C ASP A 62 -3.94 11.50 -1.92
N HIS A 63 -5.13 11.22 -2.46
CA HIS A 63 -5.76 12.13 -3.42
C HIS A 63 -6.23 13.44 -2.78
N GLU A 64 -6.81 13.36 -1.58
CA GLU A 64 -7.16 14.55 -0.82
C GLU A 64 -5.92 15.33 -0.40
N GLU A 65 -4.87 14.64 0.04
CA GLU A 65 -3.57 15.25 0.34
C GLU A 65 -2.95 15.90 -0.90
N THR A 66 -2.98 15.24 -2.06
CA THR A 66 -2.44 15.79 -3.30
C THR A 66 -3.22 17.04 -3.73
N ALA A 67 -4.55 17.03 -3.62
CA ALA A 67 -5.38 18.20 -3.88
C ALA A 67 -5.06 19.35 -2.92
N ARG A 68 -4.91 19.07 -1.61
CA ARG A 68 -4.49 20.05 -0.60
C ARG A 68 -3.09 20.61 -0.90
N ARG A 69 -2.13 19.76 -1.28
CA ARG A 69 -0.77 20.17 -1.69
C ARG A 69 -0.80 21.04 -2.94
N LYS A 70 -1.67 20.74 -3.91
CA LYS A 70 -1.83 21.54 -5.14
C LYS A 70 -2.38 22.93 -4.82
N ARG A 71 -3.41 23.03 -3.96
CA ARG A 71 -3.96 24.31 -3.47
C ARG A 71 -2.91 25.11 -2.70
N ALA A 72 -2.14 24.46 -1.81
CA ALA A 72 -1.07 25.11 -1.07
C ALA A 72 0.05 25.65 -1.98
N ARG A 73 0.39 24.94 -3.08
CA ARG A 73 1.35 25.43 -4.09
C ARG A 73 0.81 26.64 -4.85
N GLN A 74 -0.47 26.63 -5.23
CA GLN A 74 -1.12 27.75 -5.92
C GLN A 74 -1.17 29.00 -5.03
N ALA A 75 -1.58 28.87 -3.77
CA ALA A 75 -1.60 29.98 -2.82
C ALA A 75 -0.20 30.58 -2.60
N ARG A 76 0.85 29.74 -2.52
CA ARG A 76 2.25 30.21 -2.43
C ARG A 76 2.72 30.92 -3.70
N ALA A 77 2.27 30.47 -4.87
CA ALA A 77 2.61 31.11 -6.15
C ALA A 77 1.93 32.47 -6.31
N GLU A 78 0.68 32.62 -5.84
CA GLU A 78 -0.01 33.92 -5.79
C GLU A 78 0.67 34.90 -4.84
N LEU A 79 1.08 34.44 -3.64
CA LEU A 79 1.84 35.27 -2.70
C LEU A 79 3.19 35.73 -3.23
N ARG A 80 3.85 34.93 -4.10
CA ARG A 80 5.11 35.31 -4.76
C ARG A 80 4.95 36.23 -5.96
N ARG A 81 3.73 36.34 -6.51
CA ARG A 81 3.40 37.23 -7.63
C ARG A 81 2.93 38.62 -7.17
N ARG A 82 2.67 38.80 -5.87
CA ARG A 82 2.51 40.10 -5.23
C ARG A 82 3.87 40.58 -4.72
#